data_AF-A0A7C6YMQ8-F1
#
_entry.id   AF-A0A7C6YMQ8-F1
#
_cell.length_a   1.000
_cell.length_b   1.000
_cell.length_c   1.000
_cell.angle_alpha   90.00
_cell.angle_beta   90.00
_cell.angle_gamma   90.00
#
_symmetry.space_group_name_H-M   'P 1'
#
loop_
_entity.id
_entity.type
_entity.pdbx_description
1 polymer ?
#
loop_
_entity_poly.entity_id
_entity_poly.type
_entity_poly.pdbx_seq_one_letter_code
_entity_poly.pdbx_strand_id
1 'polypeptide(L)'
;MATVDEYKKDIVRKMKSVGTYNLSFKHSIDVLSRTLYDYEIAVKNFESSGSHIIVKHTNKNGSTNVVKNPLYLAIEKLRDDVLSYSRELGLTPAGLKRINQDGNKPEKKSNLETILNQLKD
;
A
#
# COMPACT_ATOMS: atom_id res chain seq x y z
N MET A 1 -9.99 9.43 15.08
CA MET A 1 -9.24 9.09 13.86
C MET A 1 -7.81 8.83 14.30
N ALA A 2 -7.18 7.75 13.83
CA ALA A 2 -5.78 7.48 14.16
C ALA A 2 -4.86 8.55 13.56
N THR A 3 -3.75 8.82 14.23
CA THR A 3 -2.65 9.65 13.77
C THR A 3 -1.79 8.90 12.75
N VAL A 4 -0.98 9.63 11.97
CA VAL A 4 0.00 9.03 11.05
C VAL A 4 0.96 8.08 11.78
N ASP A 5 1.36 8.42 13.02
CA ASP A 5 2.24 7.59 13.84
C ASP A 5 1.56 6.31 14.33
N GLU A 6 0.28 6.35 14.66
CA GLU A 6 -0.49 5.15 15.01
C GLU A 6 -0.62 4.20 13.81
N TYR A 7 -0.88 4.73 12.60
CA TYR A 7 -0.85 3.92 11.38
C TYR A 7 0.51 3.30 11.12
N LYS A 8 1.57 4.08 11.27
CA LYS A 8 2.94 3.58 11.11
C LYS A 8 3.24 2.43 12.09
N LYS A 9 2.89 2.58 13.37
CA LYS A 9 3.06 1.52 14.38
C LYS A 9 2.26 0.26 14.01
N ASP A 10 1.03 0.42 13.53
CA ASP A 10 0.19 -0.70 13.09
C ASP A 10 0.77 -1.43 11.87
N ILE A 11 1.20 -0.71 10.84
CA ILE A 11 1.86 -1.26 9.66
C ILE A 11 3.11 -2.06 10.06
N VAL A 12 3.98 -1.49 10.88
CA VAL A 12 5.20 -2.17 11.37
C VAL A 12 4.85 -3.45 12.12
N ARG A 13 3.84 -3.41 13.00
CA ARG A 13 3.37 -4.61 13.73
C ARG A 13 2.86 -5.68 12.77
N LYS A 14 2.04 -5.31 11.78
CA LYS A 14 1.51 -6.24 10.77
C LYS A 14 2.64 -6.85 9.94
N MET A 15 3.57 -6.04 9.43
CA MET A 15 4.73 -6.55 8.68
C MET A 15 5.59 -7.52 9.50
N LYS A 16 5.81 -7.24 10.79
CA LYS A 16 6.52 -8.17 11.69
C LYS A 16 5.77 -9.50 11.84
N SER A 17 4.44 -9.46 11.98
CA SER A 17 3.64 -10.70 12.12
C SER A 17 3.66 -11.61 10.89
N VAL A 18 3.88 -11.05 9.70
CA VAL A 18 3.98 -11.82 8.44
C VAL A 18 5.43 -11.99 7.95
N GLY A 19 6.42 -11.58 8.75
CA GLY A 19 7.84 -11.75 8.43
C GLY A 19 8.39 -10.85 7.32
N THR A 20 7.69 -9.78 6.92
CA THR A 20 8.10 -8.90 5.80
C THR A 20 8.76 -7.60 6.25
N TYR A 21 8.86 -7.34 7.56
CA TYR A 21 9.44 -6.11 8.08
C TYR A 21 10.92 -5.96 7.73
N ASN A 22 11.27 -4.85 7.09
CA ASN A 22 12.65 -4.47 6.78
C ASN A 22 12.82 -2.95 6.90
N LEU A 23 13.90 -2.49 7.54
CA LEU A 23 14.19 -1.06 7.72
C LEU A 23 14.38 -0.32 6.39
N SER A 24 14.86 -1.00 5.35
CA SER A 24 14.99 -0.45 4.00
C SER A 24 13.63 -0.02 3.40
N PHE A 25 12.51 -0.55 3.91
CA PHE A 25 11.16 -0.16 3.49
C PHE A 25 10.57 0.98 4.31
N LYS A 26 11.37 1.68 5.14
CA LYS A 26 10.89 2.80 5.97
C LYS A 26 10.12 3.85 5.17
N HIS A 27 10.61 4.22 3.99
CA HIS A 27 9.93 5.21 3.16
C HIS A 27 8.53 4.72 2.74
N SER A 28 8.42 3.48 2.25
CA SER A 28 7.14 2.88 1.87
C SER A 28 6.17 2.74 3.05
N ILE A 29 6.69 2.45 4.25
CA ILE A 29 5.91 2.44 5.49
C ILE A 29 5.36 3.85 5.81
N ASP A 30 6.21 4.87 5.71
CA ASP A 30 5.84 6.27 5.98
C ASP A 30 4.81 6.79 4.94
N VAL A 31 4.95 6.38 3.68
CA VAL A 31 3.98 6.71 2.62
C VAL A 31 2.65 6.04 2.90
N LEU A 32 2.61 4.72 3.15
CA LEU A 32 1.35 4.02 3.43
C LEU A 32 0.65 4.59 4.67
N SER A 33 1.38 4.93 5.74
CA SER A 33 0.78 5.50 6.95
C SER A 33 0.14 6.87 6.67
N ARG A 34 0.79 7.70 5.84
CA ARG A 34 0.23 8.98 5.42
C ARG A 34 -0.97 8.79 4.48
N THR A 35 -0.91 7.88 3.52
CA THR A 35 -2.03 7.59 2.61
C THR A 35 -3.27 7.11 3.36
N LEU A 36 -3.11 6.25 4.39
CA LEU A 36 -4.21 5.81 5.25
C LEU A 36 -4.83 6.97 6.04
N TYR A 37 -4.00 7.87 6.57
CA TYR A 37 -4.46 9.07 7.26
C TYR A 37 -5.25 10.01 6.32
N ASP A 38 -4.68 10.28 5.13
CA ASP A 38 -5.31 11.15 4.14
C ASP A 38 -6.61 10.53 3.59
N TYR A 39 -6.68 9.19 3.48
CA TYR A 39 -7.90 8.45 3.13
C TYR A 39 -9.02 8.69 4.14
N GLU A 40 -8.75 8.54 5.44
CA GLU A 40 -9.76 8.78 6.48
C GLU A 40 -10.25 10.24 6.49
N ILE A 41 -9.34 11.20 6.27
CA ILE A 41 -9.70 12.62 6.13
C ILE A 41 -10.61 12.82 4.91
N ALA A 42 -10.26 12.23 3.76
CA ALA A 42 -11.06 12.35 2.54
C ALA A 42 -12.45 11.76 2.72
N VAL A 43 -12.56 10.57 3.34
CA VAL A 43 -13.84 9.93 3.68
C VAL A 43 -14.67 10.83 4.59
N LYS A 44 -14.10 11.32 5.69
CA LYS A 44 -14.81 12.21 6.62
C LYS A 44 -15.30 13.49 5.94
N ASN A 45 -14.49 14.08 5.07
CA ASN A 45 -14.87 15.28 4.32
C ASN A 45 -15.99 14.98 3.32
N PHE A 46 -15.93 13.83 2.65
CA PHE A 46 -16.99 13.39 1.74
C PHE A 46 -18.31 13.17 2.47
N GLU A 47 -18.28 12.49 3.63
CA GLU A 47 -19.44 12.29 4.49
C GLU A 47 -20.04 13.62 4.98
N SER A 48 -19.18 14.53 5.44
CA SER A 48 -19.59 15.86 5.89
C SER A 48 -20.15 16.72 4.74
N SER A 49 -19.81 16.42 3.48
CA SER A 49 -20.34 17.08 2.28
C SER A 49 -21.64 16.47 1.75
N GLY A 50 -22.22 15.50 2.48
CA GLY A 50 -23.48 14.84 2.12
C GLY A 50 -23.33 13.61 1.22
N SER A 51 -22.11 13.09 1.05
CA SER A 51 -21.85 11.80 0.39
C SER A 51 -22.37 11.66 -1.05
N HIS A 52 -22.51 12.77 -1.78
CA HIS A 52 -22.98 12.76 -3.15
C HIS A 52 -21.87 12.27 -4.09
N ILE A 53 -22.03 11.09 -4.69
CA ILE A 53 -21.05 10.52 -5.64
C ILE A 53 -20.95 11.35 -6.93
N ILE A 54 -22.04 12.02 -7.31
CA ILE A 54 -22.11 12.91 -8.47
C ILE A 54 -22.50 14.31 -8.02
N VAL A 55 -21.96 15.32 -8.69
CA VAL A 55 -22.24 16.74 -8.43
C VAL A 55 -22.45 17.48 -9.74
N LYS A 56 -23.17 18.61 -9.69
CA LYS A 56 -23.26 19.52 -10.82
C LYS A 56 -22.00 20.38 -10.88
N HIS A 57 -21.42 20.51 -12.06
CA HIS A 57 -20.28 21.36 -12.33
C HIS A 57 -20.55 22.24 -13.55
N THR A 58 -20.46 23.55 -13.35
CA THR A 58 -20.55 24.54 -14.43
C THR A 58 -19.14 24.86 -14.92
N ASN A 59 -18.88 24.62 -16.20
CA ASN A 59 -17.58 24.90 -16.79
C ASN A 59 -17.39 26.39 -17.09
N LYS A 60 -16.18 26.78 -17.52
CA LYS A 60 -15.84 28.17 -17.87
C LYS A 60 -16.72 28.76 -18.99
N ASN A 61 -17.35 27.92 -19.79
CA ASN A 61 -18.23 28.31 -20.90
C ASN A 61 -19.71 28.39 -20.48
N GLY A 62 -20.01 28.28 -19.17
CA GLY A 62 -21.37 28.38 -18.62
C GLY A 62 -22.23 27.11 -18.74
N SER A 63 -21.71 26.03 -19.34
CA SER A 63 -22.46 24.76 -19.45
C SER A 63 -22.38 23.97 -18.14
N THR A 64 -23.53 23.51 -17.64
CA THR A 64 -23.62 22.71 -16.41
C THR A 64 -23.76 21.23 -16.73
N ASN A 65 -22.82 20.42 -16.24
CA ASN A 65 -22.78 18.97 -16.43
C ASN A 65 -22.83 18.24 -15.10
N VAL A 66 -23.29 17.00 -15.11
CA VAL A 66 -23.14 16.08 -13.98
C VAL A 66 -21.76 15.42 -14.08
N VAL A 67 -20.95 15.57 -13.04
CA VAL A 67 -19.60 14.98 -12.95
C VAL A 67 -19.47 14.18 -11.67
N LYS A 68 -18.48 13.28 -11.61
CA LYS A 68 -18.15 12.58 -10.38
C LYS A 68 -17.59 13.57 -9.35
N ASN A 69 -17.97 13.42 -8.09
CA ASN A 69 -17.52 14.29 -7.01
C ASN A 69 -16.00 14.21 -6.86
N PRO A 70 -15.27 15.34 -6.87
CA PRO A 70 -13.82 15.36 -6.67
C PRO A 70 -13.35 14.67 -5.38
N LEU A 71 -14.10 14.77 -4.29
CA LEU A 71 -13.77 14.06 -3.04
C LEU A 71 -13.90 12.55 -3.21
N TYR A 72 -14.93 12.09 -3.92
CA TYR A 72 -15.11 10.67 -4.20
C TYR A 72 -14.01 10.13 -5.13
N LEU A 73 -13.61 10.91 -6.14
CA LEU A 73 -12.46 10.59 -6.99
C LEU A 73 -11.16 10.46 -6.18
N ALA A 74 -10.91 11.36 -5.24
CA ALA A 74 -9.76 11.28 -4.35
C ALA A 74 -9.81 10.02 -3.47
N ILE A 75 -10.98 9.65 -2.94
CA ILE A 75 -11.19 8.42 -2.16
C ILE A 75 -10.89 7.18 -3.01
N GLU A 76 -11.40 7.10 -4.24
CA GLU A 76 -11.11 5.98 -5.15
C GLU A 76 -9.60 5.84 -5.37
N LYS A 77 -8.91 6.94 -5.67
CA LYS A 77 -7.46 6.93 -5.88
C LYS A 77 -6.68 6.51 -4.63
N LEU A 78 -7.07 7.02 -3.46
CA LEU A 78 -6.44 6.66 -2.18
C LEU A 78 -6.63 5.18 -1.84
N ARG A 79 -7.78 4.57 -2.19
CA ARG A 79 -8.00 3.12 -2.02
C ARG A 79 -7.04 2.30 -2.88
N ASP A 80 -6.86 2.69 -4.13
CA ASP A 80 -5.92 2.03 -5.04
C ASP A 80 -4.48 2.16 -4.53
N ASP A 81 -4.10 3.34 -4.06
CA ASP A 81 -2.75 3.60 -3.52
C ASP A 81 -2.51 2.82 -2.21
N VAL A 82 -3.48 2.79 -1.30
CA VAL A 82 -3.42 1.96 -0.08
C VAL A 82 -3.23 0.49 -0.44
N LEU A 83 -3.99 -0.04 -1.40
CA LEU A 83 -3.85 -1.42 -1.85
C LEU A 83 -2.46 -1.68 -2.47
N SER A 84 -1.96 -0.73 -3.26
CA SER A 84 -0.65 -0.81 -3.92
C SER A 84 0.47 -0.91 -2.88
N TYR A 85 0.58 0.07 -1.97
CA TYR A 85 1.62 0.06 -0.93
C TYR A 85 1.48 -1.11 0.05
N SER A 86 0.25 -1.50 0.38
CA SER A 86 0.00 -2.71 1.20
C SER A 86 0.53 -3.96 0.52
N ARG A 87 0.39 -4.06 -0.81
CA ARG A 87 0.92 -5.17 -1.59
C ARG A 87 2.45 -5.17 -1.62
N GLU A 88 3.08 -4.03 -1.84
CA GLU A 88 4.55 -3.89 -1.83
C GLU A 88 5.18 -4.24 -0.47
N LEU A 89 4.49 -3.92 0.63
CA LEU A 89 4.93 -4.27 1.99
C LEU A 89 4.57 -5.70 2.42
N GLY A 90 3.96 -6.50 1.54
CA GLY A 90 3.58 -7.89 1.83
C GLY A 90 2.37 -8.04 2.74
N LEU A 91 1.58 -6.99 2.92
CA LEU A 91 0.38 -6.98 3.78
C LEU A 91 -0.88 -7.49 3.07
N THR A 92 -0.72 -8.07 1.88
CA THR A 92 -1.81 -8.73 1.14
C THR A 92 -1.38 -10.16 0.77
N PRO A 93 -2.31 -11.11 0.59
CA PRO A 93 -1.95 -12.48 0.19
C PRO A 93 -1.08 -12.54 -1.08
N ALA A 94 -1.42 -11.71 -2.08
CA ALA A 94 -0.64 -11.61 -3.32
C ALA A 94 0.75 -11.01 -3.10
N GLY A 95 0.86 -9.95 -2.29
CA GLY A 95 2.13 -9.33 -1.95
C GLY A 95 3.05 -10.26 -1.15
N LEU A 96 2.50 -10.92 -0.13
CA LEU A 96 3.20 -11.88 0.70
C LEU A 96 3.71 -13.08 -0.13
N LYS A 97 2.85 -13.63 -1.00
CA LYS A 97 3.24 -14.71 -1.92
C LYS A 97 4.42 -14.29 -2.81
N ARG A 98 4.41 -13.07 -3.35
CA ARG A 98 5.49 -12.54 -4.20
C ARG A 98 6.80 -12.43 -3.42
N ILE A 99 6.78 -11.77 -2.26
CA ILE A 99 7.98 -11.62 -1.41
C ILE A 99 8.54 -12.99 -1.03
N ASN A 100 7.68 -13.95 -0.66
CA ASN A 100 8.10 -15.30 -0.31
C ASN A 100 8.65 -16.08 -1.51
N GLN A 101 8.14 -15.88 -2.73
CA GLN A 101 8.65 -16.54 -3.93
C GLN A 101 10.00 -15.96 -4.37
N ASP A 102 10.18 -14.64 -4.25
CA ASP A 102 11.45 -13.98 -4.54
C ASP A 102 12.51 -14.25 -3.45
N GLY A 103 12.07 -14.41 -2.19
CA GLY A 103 12.91 -14.74 -1.03
C GLY A 103 13.26 -16.23 -0.89
N ASN A 104 12.46 -17.14 -1.45
CA ASN A 104 12.73 -18.60 -1.51
C ASN A 104 13.33 -19.05 -2.84
N LYS A 105 14.07 -18.20 -3.56
CA LYS A 105 15.07 -18.79 -4.46
C LYS A 105 16.05 -19.50 -3.55
N PRO A 106 16.12 -20.86 -3.52
CA PRO A 106 17.21 -21.51 -2.81
C PRO A 106 18.49 -20.85 -3.33
N GLU A 107 19.39 -20.46 -2.43
CA GLU A 107 20.75 -20.15 -2.85
C GLU A 107 21.16 -21.29 -3.76
N LYS A 108 21.33 -21.02 -5.06
CA LYS A 108 21.87 -22.01 -5.96
C LYS A 108 23.24 -22.30 -5.39
N LYS A 109 23.38 -23.45 -4.70
CA LYS A 109 24.67 -23.94 -4.25
C LYS A 109 25.62 -23.75 -5.42
N SER A 110 26.69 -22.99 -5.18
CA SER A 110 27.64 -22.69 -6.23
C SER A 110 28.18 -24.01 -6.77
N ASN A 111 28.49 -24.08 -8.08
CA ASN A 111 29.18 -25.24 -8.64
C ASN A 111 30.47 -25.54 -7.84
N LEU A 112 31.14 -24.50 -7.32
CA LEU A 112 32.29 -24.65 -6.43
C LEU A 112 31.95 -25.32 -5.10
N GLU A 113 30.82 -24.96 -4.49
CA GLU A 113 30.37 -25.55 -3.23
C GLU A 113 29.97 -27.02 -3.41
N THR A 114 29.44 -27.35 -4.60
CA THR A 114 29.13 -28.74 -4.98
C THR A 114 30.40 -29.56 -5.14
N ILE A 115 31.39 -29.04 -5.88
CA ILE A 115 32.69 -29.71 -6.09
C ILE A 115 33.45 -29.86 -4.76
N LEU A 116 33.46 -28.83 -3.91
CA LEU A 116 34.18 -28.88 -2.63
C LEU A 116 33.61 -29.93 -1.66
N ASN A 117 32.29 -30.17 -1.71
CA ASN A 117 31.67 -31.22 -0.91
C ASN A 117 31.97 -32.62 -1.48
N GLN A 118 32.10 -32.76 -2.80
CA GLN A 118 32.47 -34.03 -3.45
C GLN A 118 33.94 -34.44 -3.23
N LEU A 119 34.81 -33.50 -2.87
CA LEU A 119 36.23 -33.74 -2.58
C LEU A 119 36.52 -34.03 -1.10
N LYS A 120 35.49 -34.01 -0.24
CA LYS A 120 35.62 -34.29 1.20
C LYS A 120 35.37 -35.75 1.58
N ASP A 121 35.01 -36.58 0.61
CA ASP A 121 34.92 -38.05 0.71
C ASP A 121 36.13 -38.71 0.03
#